data_AF-A0A410DWG4-F1
#
_entry.id   AF-A0A410DWG4-F1
#
_cell.length_a   1.000
_cell.length_b   1.000
_cell.length_c   1.000
_cell.angle_alpha   90.00
_cell.angle_beta   90.00
_cell.angle_gamma   90.00
#
_symmetry.space_group_name_H-M   'P 1'
#
loop_
_entity.id
_entity.type
_entity.pdbx_description
1 polymer ?
#
loop_
_entity_poly.entity_id
_entity_poly.type
_entity_poly.pdbx_seq_one_letter_code
_entity_poly.pdbx_strand_id
1 'polypeptide(L)'
;MCATNVDLQEDVKKLAVKIIKHYRGKGPEYVKVKMIDTDTIVLDIKGILSNLSEILVNEGAINLVKSYWEIMKPHLEKSFIDEARELFKRDFNYSWKVLNLENENRTVVITINLI
;
A
#
# COMPACT_ATOMS: atom_id res chain seq x y z
N MET A 1 5.88 -25.36 -7.18
CA MET A 1 5.68 -23.94 -6.78
C MET A 1 4.21 -23.78 -6.39
N CYS A 2 3.81 -24.33 -5.25
CA CYS A 2 2.46 -24.91 -5.13
C CYS A 2 1.68 -24.30 -3.96
N ALA A 3 0.48 -23.78 -4.24
CA ALA A 3 -0.56 -23.32 -3.29
C ALA A 3 -0.18 -22.20 -2.29
N THR A 4 0.79 -22.41 -1.40
CA THR A 4 1.07 -21.54 -0.25
C THR A 4 1.46 -20.11 -0.65
N ASN A 5 2.21 -19.95 -1.76
CA ASN A 5 2.58 -18.62 -2.26
C ASN A 5 1.41 -17.89 -2.93
N VAL A 6 0.42 -18.60 -3.47
CA VAL A 6 -0.76 -17.99 -4.12
C VAL A 6 -1.74 -17.51 -3.05
N ASP A 7 -1.98 -18.33 -2.04
CA ASP A 7 -2.85 -17.98 -0.91
C ASP A 7 -2.29 -16.77 -0.16
N LEU A 8 -0.97 -16.78 0.12
CA LEU A 8 -0.30 -15.65 0.76
C LEU A 8 -0.37 -14.38 -0.09
N GLN A 9 -0.17 -14.45 -1.41
CA GLN A 9 -0.31 -13.30 -2.30
C GLN A 9 -1.72 -12.70 -2.25
N GLU A 10 -2.75 -13.55 -2.25
CA GLU A 10 -4.12 -13.09 -2.21
C GLU A 10 -4.48 -12.47 -0.85
N ASP A 11 -3.98 -13.03 0.26
CA ASP A 11 -4.19 -12.45 1.59
C ASP A 11 -3.46 -11.12 1.78
N VAL A 12 -2.22 -11.00 1.30
CA VAL A 12 -1.47 -9.74 1.26
C VAL A 12 -2.18 -8.70 0.38
N LYS A 13 -2.78 -9.13 -0.74
CA LYS A 13 -3.58 -8.26 -1.59
C LYS A 13 -4.85 -7.77 -0.89
N LYS A 14 -5.57 -8.65 -0.17
CA LYS A 14 -6.74 -8.26 0.63
C LYS A 14 -6.37 -7.25 1.71
N LEU A 15 -5.23 -7.43 2.37
CA LEU A 15 -4.68 -6.48 3.35
C LEU A 15 -4.52 -5.08 2.73
N ALA A 16 -3.83 -4.99 1.58
CA ALA A 16 -3.65 -3.74 0.86
C ALA A 16 -4.99 -3.10 0.46
N VAL A 17 -5.93 -3.88 -0.08
CA VAL A 17 -7.27 -3.39 -0.45
C VAL A 17 -8.02 -2.82 0.74
N LYS A 18 -7.96 -3.50 1.90
CA LYS A 18 -8.65 -3.09 3.12
C LYS A 18 -8.14 -1.75 3.64
N ILE A 19 -6.82 -1.56 3.68
CA ILE A 19 -6.21 -0.31 4.15
C ILE A 19 -6.58 0.88 3.26
N ILE A 20 -6.49 0.71 1.94
CA ILE A 20 -6.88 1.77 1.02
C ILE A 20 -8.39 2.05 1.11
N LYS A 21 -9.22 1.01 1.25
CA LYS A 21 -10.66 1.19 1.45
C LYS A 21 -10.98 1.93 2.74
N HIS A 22 -10.27 1.66 3.83
CA HIS A 22 -10.42 2.38 5.09
C HIS A 22 -10.05 3.86 4.94
N TYR A 23 -8.98 4.15 4.22
CA TYR A 23 -8.52 5.51 3.96
C TYR A 23 -9.45 6.32 3.04
N ARG A 24 -9.79 5.75 1.88
CA ARG A 24 -10.48 6.45 0.78
C ARG A 24 -12.00 6.29 0.84
N GLY A 25 -12.51 5.33 1.60
CA GLY A 25 -13.89 4.85 1.51
C GLY A 25 -14.17 3.94 0.29
N LYS A 26 -13.21 3.83 -0.63
CA LYS A 26 -13.24 2.94 -1.81
C LYS A 26 -11.91 2.20 -1.92
N GLY A 27 -11.95 0.96 -2.41
CA GLY A 27 -10.74 0.18 -2.68
C GLY A 27 -9.81 0.84 -3.70
N PRO A 28 -8.55 0.37 -3.79
CA PRO A 28 -7.60 0.82 -4.79
C PRO A 28 -8.09 0.45 -6.20
N GLU A 29 -7.56 1.12 -7.20
CA GLU A 29 -7.82 0.77 -8.60
C GLU A 29 -7.11 -0.51 -8.99
N TYR A 30 -5.90 -0.71 -8.45
CA TYR A 30 -5.08 -1.85 -8.77
C TYR A 30 -4.11 -2.17 -7.63
N VAL A 31 -3.93 -3.47 -7.38
CA VAL A 31 -2.92 -3.99 -6.46
C VAL A 31 -2.19 -5.13 -7.16
N LYS A 32 -0.87 -5.06 -7.23
CA LYS A 32 0.00 -6.14 -7.69
C LYS A 32 0.86 -6.60 -6.54
N VAL A 33 0.82 -7.89 -6.24
CA VAL A 33 1.74 -8.51 -5.28
C VAL A 33 2.78 -9.30 -6.05
N LYS A 34 4.05 -9.15 -5.68
CA LYS A 34 5.19 -9.87 -6.24
C LYS A 34 5.94 -10.53 -5.09
N MET A 35 6.14 -11.83 -5.19
CA MET A 35 7.10 -12.54 -4.34
C MET A 35 8.45 -12.48 -5.07
N ILE A 36 9.39 -11.71 -4.55
CA ILE A 36 10.72 -11.55 -5.18
C ILE A 36 11.56 -12.80 -4.88
N ASP A 37 11.44 -13.33 -3.67
CA ASP A 37 12.01 -14.58 -3.20
C ASP A 37 11.11 -15.18 -2.10
N THR A 38 11.64 -16.08 -1.27
CA THR A 38 10.89 -16.74 -0.18
C THR A 38 10.45 -15.80 0.94
N ASP A 39 11.17 -14.70 1.14
CA ASP A 39 11.02 -13.84 2.31
C ASP A 39 10.74 -12.37 1.92
N THR A 40 10.88 -12.01 0.66
CA THR A 40 10.67 -10.66 0.14
C THR A 40 9.36 -10.55 -0.65
N ILE A 41 8.44 -9.70 -0.16
CA ILE A 41 7.15 -9.41 -0.78
C ILE A 41 7.09 -7.93 -1.18
N VAL A 42 6.69 -7.65 -2.42
CA VAL A 42 6.51 -6.28 -2.92
C VAL A 42 5.07 -6.08 -3.37
N LEU A 43 4.43 -5.02 -2.86
CA LEU A 43 3.10 -4.59 -3.27
C LEU A 43 3.20 -3.28 -4.05
N ASP A 44 2.62 -3.26 -5.24
CA ASP A 44 2.39 -2.03 -6.02
C ASP A 44 0.90 -1.69 -5.97
N ILE A 45 0.55 -0.54 -5.40
CA ILE A 45 -0.84 -0.11 -5.16
C ILE A 45 -1.11 1.20 -5.91
N LYS A 46 -2.12 1.20 -6.80
CA LYS A 46 -2.60 2.39 -7.53
C LYS A 46 -4.00 2.83 -7.10
N GLY A 47 -4.37 4.08 -7.37
CA GLY A 47 -5.67 4.64 -7.01
C GLY A 47 -5.81 4.93 -5.51
N ILE A 48 -4.72 5.40 -4.90
CA ILE A 48 -4.56 5.58 -3.45
C ILE A 48 -5.21 6.85 -2.90
N LEU A 49 -5.43 7.87 -3.73
CA LEU A 49 -5.89 9.18 -3.27
C LEU A 49 -7.42 9.25 -3.14
N SER A 50 -7.90 10.02 -2.17
CA SER A 50 -9.31 10.39 -2.09
C SER A 50 -9.70 11.29 -3.26
N ASN A 51 -10.99 11.37 -3.57
CA ASN A 51 -11.46 12.23 -4.66
C ASN A 51 -11.05 13.70 -4.45
N LEU A 52 -11.02 14.18 -3.20
CA LEU A 52 -10.53 15.52 -2.88
C LEU A 52 -9.03 15.65 -3.18
N SER A 53 -8.21 14.67 -2.78
CA SER A 53 -6.77 14.68 -3.06
C SER A 53 -6.48 14.61 -4.56
N GLU A 54 -7.29 13.87 -5.32
CA GLU A 54 -7.22 13.84 -6.79
C GLU A 54 -7.47 15.22 -7.41
N ILE A 55 -8.55 15.90 -7.00
CA ILE A 55 -8.86 17.26 -7.47
C ILE A 55 -7.70 18.21 -7.14
N LEU A 56 -7.20 18.18 -5.89
CA LEU A 56 -6.11 19.05 -5.46
C LEU A 56 -4.84 18.85 -6.30
N VAL A 57 -4.47 17.61 -6.64
CA VAL A 57 -3.31 17.41 -7.52
C VAL A 57 -3.58 17.94 -8.93
N ASN A 58 -4.78 17.73 -9.47
CA ASN A 58 -5.13 18.21 -10.81
C ASN A 58 -5.14 19.75 -10.91
N GLU A 59 -5.44 20.44 -9.81
CA GLU A 59 -5.33 21.90 -9.68
C GLU A 59 -3.90 22.38 -9.36
N GLY A 60 -2.90 21.48 -9.34
CA GLY A 60 -1.50 21.81 -9.10
C GLY A 60 -1.09 21.91 -7.63
N ALA A 61 -1.98 21.63 -6.67
CA ALA A 61 -1.70 21.67 -5.24
C ALA A 61 -0.97 20.41 -4.71
N ILE A 62 0.01 19.92 -5.47
CA ILE A 62 0.76 18.67 -5.17
C ILE A 62 1.41 18.71 -3.78
N ASN A 63 2.02 19.84 -3.42
CA ASN A 63 2.75 19.97 -2.14
C ASN A 63 1.81 19.84 -0.93
N LEU A 64 0.57 20.35 -1.05
CA LEU A 64 -0.44 20.19 0.00
C LEU A 64 -0.82 18.72 0.18
N VAL A 65 -0.99 18.00 -0.94
CA VAL A 65 -1.29 16.57 -0.91
C VAL A 65 -0.10 15.75 -0.37
N LYS A 66 1.14 16.15 -0.67
CA LYS A 66 2.36 15.55 -0.06
C LYS A 66 2.33 15.71 1.46
N SER A 67 2.14 16.93 1.98
CA SER A 67 2.06 17.17 3.42
C SER A 67 0.92 16.41 4.09
N TYR A 68 -0.25 16.37 3.44
CA TYR A 68 -1.38 15.58 3.94
C TYR A 68 -1.05 14.09 4.00
N TRP A 69 -0.37 13.56 2.98
CA TRP A 69 0.02 12.16 2.95
C TRP A 69 1.07 11.81 4.00
N GLU A 70 2.01 12.71 4.29
CA GLU A 70 2.99 12.54 5.38
C GLU A 70 2.31 12.41 6.76
N ILE A 71 1.21 13.12 6.97
CA ILE A 71 0.40 13.02 8.19
C ILE A 71 -0.41 11.72 8.20
N MET A 72 -1.02 11.35 7.07
CA MET A 72 -1.88 10.17 6.98
C MET A 72 -1.11 8.85 7.00
N LYS A 73 0.08 8.82 6.40
CA LYS A 73 0.89 7.61 6.23
C LYS A 73 1.13 6.85 7.55
N PRO A 74 1.56 7.47 8.67
CA PRO A 74 1.73 6.78 9.94
C PRO A 74 0.47 6.06 10.44
N HIS A 75 -0.71 6.63 10.21
CA HIS A 75 -1.98 6.00 10.60
C HIS A 75 -2.27 4.76 9.77
N LEU A 76 -2.01 4.83 8.46
CA LEU A 76 -2.17 3.70 7.55
C LEU A 76 -1.13 2.61 7.82
N GLU A 77 0.11 2.99 8.11
CA GLU A 77 1.18 2.06 8.49
C GLU A 77 0.83 1.30 9.75
N LYS A 78 0.32 1.97 10.79
CA LYS A 78 -0.08 1.30 12.04
C LYS A 78 -1.10 0.19 11.79
N SER A 79 -2.19 0.50 11.08
CA SER A 79 -3.21 -0.49 10.74
C SER A 79 -2.66 -1.61 9.87
N PHE A 80 -1.74 -1.30 8.94
CA PHE A 80 -1.08 -2.30 8.10
C PHE A 80 -0.23 -3.26 8.94
N ILE A 81 0.59 -2.74 9.85
CA ILE A 81 1.51 -3.55 10.67
C ILE A 81 0.73 -4.50 11.57
N ASP A 82 -0.34 -4.03 12.21
CA ASP A 82 -1.14 -4.85 13.12
C ASP A 82 -1.73 -6.07 12.38
N GLU A 83 -2.32 -5.84 11.21
CA GLU A 83 -2.88 -6.93 10.39
C GLU A 83 -1.79 -7.80 9.72
N ALA A 84 -0.67 -7.21 9.31
CA ALA A 84 0.46 -7.94 8.74
C ALA A 84 1.07 -8.91 9.77
N ARG A 85 1.17 -8.52 11.05
CA ARG A 85 1.64 -9.39 12.12
C ARG A 85 0.72 -10.59 12.32
N GLU A 86 -0.59 -10.39 12.28
CA GLU A 86 -1.57 -11.48 12.36
C GLU A 86 -1.48 -12.44 11.17
N LEU A 87 -1.24 -11.89 9.97
CA LEU A 87 -1.13 -12.66 8.73
C LEU A 87 0.16 -13.49 8.68
N PHE A 88 1.32 -12.85 8.88
CA PHE A 88 2.61 -13.52 8.70
C PHE A 88 3.02 -14.36 9.91
N LYS A 89 2.57 -14.01 11.12
CA LYS A 89 2.95 -14.68 12.39
C LYS A 89 4.48 -14.79 12.58
N ARG A 90 5.22 -13.88 11.96
CA ARG A 90 6.68 -13.77 11.99
C ARG A 90 7.05 -12.30 12.09
N ASP A 91 8.25 -12.03 12.57
CA ASP A 91 8.82 -10.70 12.49
C ASP A 91 9.12 -10.34 11.04
N PHE A 92 9.03 -9.06 10.73
CA PHE A 92 9.31 -8.55 9.39
C PHE A 92 9.80 -7.11 9.47
N ASN A 93 10.62 -6.74 8.50
CA ASN A 93 10.92 -5.36 8.19
C ASN A 93 10.03 -4.90 7.04
N TYR A 94 9.69 -3.62 6.99
CA TYR A 94 8.93 -3.07 5.88
C TYR A 94 9.42 -1.68 5.46
N SER A 95 9.11 -1.30 4.23
CA SER A 95 9.32 0.06 3.74
C SER A 95 8.15 0.51 2.88
N TRP A 96 7.75 1.77 3.02
CA TRP A 96 6.65 2.38 2.27
C TRP A 96 7.14 3.59 1.49
N LYS A 97 6.98 3.54 0.17
CA LYS A 97 7.39 4.62 -0.75
C LYS A 97 6.20 5.04 -1.60
N VAL A 98 6.03 6.35 -1.75
CA VAL A 98 5.09 6.91 -2.72
C VAL A 98 5.88 7.34 -3.94
N LEU A 99 5.49 6.82 -5.09
CA LEU A 99 6.12 7.12 -6.36
C LEU A 99 5.17 7.93 -7.25
N ASN A 100 5.74 8.88 -7.99
CA ASN A 100 5.08 9.63 -9.05
C ASN A 100 3.81 10.37 -8.59
N LEU A 101 3.79 10.93 -7.38
CA LEU A 101 2.59 11.63 -6.87
C LEU A 101 2.16 12.80 -7.79
N GLU A 102 3.09 13.38 -8.54
CA GLU A 102 2.78 14.43 -9.52
C GLU A 102 2.06 13.94 -10.80
N ASN A 103 2.05 12.63 -11.10
CA ASN A 103 1.49 12.08 -12.34
C ASN A 103 0.28 11.18 -12.06
N GLU A 104 -0.55 10.86 -13.05
CA GLU A 104 -1.70 9.94 -12.88
C GLU A 104 -1.28 8.50 -12.48
N ASN A 105 -0.03 8.12 -12.75
CA ASN A 105 0.53 6.80 -12.41
C ASN A 105 1.02 6.67 -10.95
N ARG A 106 0.40 7.39 -10.01
CA ARG A 106 0.74 7.39 -8.59
C ARG A 106 0.69 5.97 -8.04
N THR A 107 1.76 5.57 -7.38
CA THR A 107 1.87 4.21 -6.85
C THR A 107 2.45 4.24 -5.45
N VAL A 108 1.79 3.60 -4.50
CA VAL A 108 2.41 3.23 -3.22
C VAL A 108 3.07 1.87 -3.41
N VAL A 109 4.38 1.83 -3.14
CA VAL A 109 5.17 0.61 -3.13
C VAL A 109 5.48 0.24 -1.68
N ILE A 110 5.04 -0.94 -1.29
CA ILE A 110 5.33 -1.54 0.02
C ILE A 110 6.26 -2.72 -0.21
N THR A 111 7.41 -2.71 0.44
CA THR A 111 8.31 -3.87 0.47
C THR A 111 8.31 -4.44 1.88
N ILE A 112 8.12 -5.76 2.00
CA ILE A 112 8.12 -6.52 3.24
C ILE A 112 9.21 -7.56 3.13
N ASN A 113 10.08 -7.63 4.14
CA ASN A 113 11.11 -8.65 4.27
C ASN A 113 10.84 -9.43 5.55
N LEU A 114 10.48 -10.70 5.43
CA LEU A 114 10.24 -11.61 6.55
C LEU A 114 11.58 -11.99 7.21
N ILE A 115 11.57 -12.18 8.53
CA ILE A 115 12.73 -12.56 9.36
C ILE A 115 12.50 -13.95 9.96
#